data_AF-A0A2J6PVX6-F1
#
_entry.id   AF-A0A2J6PVX6-F1
#
_cell.length_a   1.000
_cell.length_b   1.000
_cell.length_c   1.000
_cell.angle_alpha   90.00
_cell.angle_beta   90.00
_cell.angle_gamma   90.00
#
_symmetry.space_group_name_H-M   'P 1'
#
loop_
_entity.id
_entity.type
_entity.pdbx_description
1 polymer ?
#
loop_
_entity_poly.entity_id
_entity_poly.type
_entity_poly.pdbx_seq_one_letter_code
_entity_poly.pdbx_strand_id
1 'polypeptide(L)'
;QYQDPEIAFRESLFDAMADDEGAQFWEGVYGQPIHTYPDVKKGPDGELERMTDEEYTAFVRAKMYEKTHQHLIEEKARRDAAKKEREKLAKEAAREEKEAQKFRRKVEESLKRGEERKTRKAWTERWDAYTQKWETLGKGGIKVAIASIPWPVESGKRADVDLKEVEKFFLYAPTAGQPTEAQLGKVLKTERVRWHPDKIQQKLGGQDVSEEVMQAVTAVFQVIDRMWGELR
;
A
#
# COMPACT_ATOMS: atom_id res chain seq x y z
N GLN A 1 -55.27 17.69 -14.87
CA GLN A 1 -56.00 17.91 -13.61
C GLN A 1 -55.62 16.75 -12.71
N TYR A 2 -54.90 16.99 -11.62
CA TYR A 2 -54.58 15.96 -10.64
C TYR A 2 -55.84 15.76 -9.81
N GLN A 3 -56.60 14.70 -10.08
CA GLN A 3 -57.62 14.25 -9.14
C GLN A 3 -56.90 13.76 -7.88
N ASP A 4 -57.39 14.19 -6.73
CA ASP A 4 -56.91 13.73 -5.44
C ASP A 4 -56.95 12.18 -5.43
N PRO A 5 -55.85 11.48 -5.12
CA PRO A 5 -55.81 10.02 -5.11
C PRO A 5 -56.96 9.40 -4.29
N GLU A 6 -57.43 10.11 -3.26
CA GLU A 6 -58.55 9.68 -2.42
C GLU A 6 -59.90 9.79 -3.15
N ILE A 7 -60.06 10.78 -4.03
CA ILE A 7 -61.27 10.94 -4.88
C ILE A 7 -61.27 9.90 -5.99
N ALA A 8 -60.14 9.68 -6.66
CA ALA A 8 -60.03 8.66 -7.71
C ALA A 8 -60.22 7.24 -7.16
N PHE A 9 -59.71 6.97 -5.95
CA PHE A 9 -59.94 5.71 -5.24
C PHE A 9 -61.41 5.54 -4.85
N ARG A 10 -62.04 6.61 -4.33
CA ARG A 10 -63.45 6.59 -3.92
C ARG A 10 -64.37 6.41 -5.13
N GLU A 11 -64.16 7.14 -6.21
CA GLU A 11 -64.92 6.97 -7.46
C GLU A 11 -64.74 5.56 -8.02
N SER A 12 -63.51 5.04 -8.06
CA SER A 12 -63.25 3.65 -8.49
C SER A 12 -63.92 2.60 -7.58
N LEU A 13 -64.05 2.85 -6.28
CA LEU A 13 -64.71 1.95 -5.33
C LEU A 13 -66.23 1.96 -5.50
N PHE A 14 -66.82 3.13 -5.71
CA PHE A 14 -68.27 3.27 -5.95
C PHE A 14 -68.68 2.77 -7.33
N ASP A 15 -67.83 2.93 -8.34
CA ASP A 15 -68.04 2.39 -9.70
C ASP A 15 -67.95 0.85 -9.69
N ALA A 16 -67.01 0.28 -8.92
CA ALA A 16 -66.91 -1.17 -8.71
C ALA A 16 -68.03 -1.77 -7.85
N MET A 17 -68.79 -0.96 -7.09
CA MET A 17 -69.99 -1.39 -6.35
C MET A 17 -71.26 -1.37 -7.22
N ALA A 18 -71.22 -0.74 -8.39
CA ALA A 18 -72.34 -0.72 -9.33
C ALA A 18 -72.37 -1.98 -10.22
N ASP A 19 -71.31 -2.80 -10.17
CA ASP A 19 -71.12 -4.04 -10.94
C ASP A 19 -70.98 -5.24 -9.99
N ASP A 20 -71.83 -6.26 -10.15
CA ASP A 20 -71.94 -7.41 -9.24
C ASP A 20 -70.65 -8.27 -9.20
N GLU A 21 -69.80 -8.20 -10.24
CA GLU A 21 -68.50 -8.87 -10.27
C GLU A 21 -67.43 -8.11 -9.46
N GLY A 22 -67.50 -6.78 -9.41
CA GLY A 22 -66.60 -5.94 -8.62
C GLY A 22 -66.82 -6.11 -7.12
N ALA A 23 -68.09 -6.28 -6.70
CA ALA A 23 -68.46 -6.54 -5.31
C ALA A 23 -67.84 -7.84 -4.76
N GLN A 24 -67.72 -8.90 -5.58
CA GLN A 24 -67.14 -10.19 -5.17
C GLN A 24 -65.62 -10.13 -4.94
N PHE A 25 -64.90 -9.32 -5.73
CA PHE A 25 -63.48 -9.07 -5.50
C PHE A 25 -63.25 -8.43 -4.13
N TRP A 26 -64.12 -7.48 -3.75
CA TRP A 26 -64.08 -6.84 -2.45
C TRP A 26 -64.62 -7.73 -1.32
N GLU A 27 -65.59 -8.61 -1.59
CA GLU A 27 -66.08 -9.61 -0.64
C GLU A 27 -64.96 -10.58 -0.20
N GLY A 28 -64.05 -10.96 -1.11
CA GLY A 28 -62.86 -11.74 -0.78
C GLY A 28 -61.82 -10.98 0.06
N VAL A 29 -61.78 -9.65 -0.07
CA VAL A 29 -60.87 -8.76 0.68
C VAL A 29 -61.38 -8.48 2.10
N TYR A 30 -62.69 -8.31 2.27
CA TYR A 30 -63.33 -7.95 3.54
C TYR A 30 -63.96 -9.12 4.31
N GLY A 31 -64.21 -10.26 3.65
CA GLY A 31 -64.68 -11.50 4.29
C GLY A 31 -66.12 -11.45 4.85
N GLN A 32 -66.93 -10.47 4.45
CA GLN A 32 -68.36 -10.40 4.77
C GLN A 32 -69.19 -9.87 3.58
N PRO A 33 -70.44 -10.34 3.39
CA PRO A 33 -71.31 -9.85 2.32
C PRO A 33 -71.61 -8.36 2.49
N ILE A 34 -71.21 -7.55 1.50
CA ILE A 34 -71.28 -6.07 1.56
C ILE A 34 -72.74 -5.55 1.45
N HIS A 35 -73.73 -6.43 1.23
CA HIS A 35 -75.13 -6.04 1.02
C HIS A 35 -76.07 -6.25 2.21
N THR A 36 -75.57 -6.59 3.39
CA THR A 36 -76.39 -6.56 4.61
C THR A 36 -75.56 -6.09 5.80
N TYR A 37 -75.56 -4.79 6.05
CA TYR A 37 -75.16 -4.28 7.36
C TYR A 37 -76.40 -4.19 8.24
N PRO A 38 -76.57 -5.06 9.25
CA PRO A 38 -77.39 -4.69 10.39
C PRO A 38 -76.72 -3.48 11.06
N ASP A 39 -77.52 -2.49 11.46
CA ASP A 39 -77.13 -1.18 12.03
C ASP A 39 -76.42 -1.29 13.40
N VAL A 40 -75.85 -2.45 13.74
CA VAL A 40 -75.27 -2.77 15.05
C VAL A 40 -73.84 -3.32 14.89
N LYS A 41 -72.87 -2.50 15.29
CA LYS A 41 -71.42 -2.68 15.14
C LYS A 41 -70.82 -3.67 16.17
N LYS A 42 -71.18 -4.95 16.15
CA LYS A 42 -70.68 -5.91 17.18
C LYS A 42 -69.19 -6.26 17.03
N GLY A 43 -68.37 -5.85 18.00
CA GLY A 43 -67.02 -6.36 18.24
C GLY A 43 -66.94 -7.19 19.53
N PRO A 44 -65.96 -8.11 19.69
CA PRO A 44 -65.85 -8.98 20.87
C PRO A 44 -65.65 -8.23 22.20
N ASP A 45 -65.01 -7.05 22.18
CA ASP A 45 -64.76 -6.21 23.36
C ASP A 45 -65.62 -4.92 23.40
N GLY A 46 -66.50 -4.71 22.43
CA GLY A 46 -67.36 -3.51 22.35
C GLY A 46 -66.62 -2.17 22.15
N GLU A 47 -65.30 -2.17 21.95
CA GLU A 47 -64.52 -0.94 21.73
C GLU A 47 -64.81 -0.26 20.38
N LEU A 48 -65.11 -1.07 19.36
CA LEU A 48 -65.51 -0.58 18.03
C LEU A 48 -66.87 0.16 18.05
N GLU A 49 -67.71 -0.10 19.06
CA GLU A 49 -69.03 0.53 19.20
C GLU A 49 -68.95 1.96 19.75
N ARG A 50 -67.82 2.33 20.37
CA ARG A 50 -67.60 3.65 20.99
C ARG A 50 -66.78 4.60 20.13
N MET A 51 -66.19 4.10 19.04
CA MET A 51 -65.40 4.91 18.13
C MET A 51 -66.29 5.70 17.19
N THR A 52 -65.91 6.95 16.95
CA THR A 52 -66.51 7.77 15.89
C THR A 52 -66.23 7.15 14.52
N ASP A 53 -67.06 7.43 13.53
CA ASP A 53 -66.90 6.85 12.18
C ASP A 53 -65.53 7.21 11.56
N GLU A 54 -64.94 8.36 11.92
CA GLU A 54 -63.59 8.77 11.53
C GLU A 54 -62.49 7.92 12.18
N GLU A 55 -62.64 7.57 13.46
CA GLU A 55 -61.69 6.70 14.18
C GLU A 55 -61.77 5.26 13.70
N TYR A 56 -62.98 4.78 13.38
CA TYR A 56 -63.20 3.45 12.81
C TYR A 56 -62.57 3.32 11.43
N THR A 57 -62.74 4.31 10.55
CA THR A 57 -62.14 4.30 9.21
C THR A 57 -60.60 4.37 9.27
N ALA A 58 -60.03 5.16 10.18
CA ALA A 58 -58.59 5.19 10.42
C ALA A 58 -58.06 3.84 10.94
N PHE A 59 -58.78 3.20 11.85
CA PHE A 59 -58.43 1.88 12.39
C PHE A 59 -58.46 0.78 11.31
N VAL A 60 -59.50 0.75 10.48
CA VAL A 60 -59.59 -0.19 9.35
C VAL A 60 -58.48 0.05 8.33
N ARG A 61 -58.17 1.31 8.01
CA ARG A 61 -57.05 1.68 7.12
C ARG A 61 -55.69 1.25 7.69
N ALA A 62 -55.50 1.37 9.00
CA ALA A 62 -54.28 0.89 9.67
C ALA A 62 -54.18 -0.64 9.62
N LYS A 63 -55.26 -1.36 9.94
CA LYS A 63 -55.31 -2.83 9.88
C LYS A 63 -55.12 -3.38 8.47
N MET A 64 -55.67 -2.69 7.46
CA MET A 64 -55.44 -2.94 6.04
C MET A 64 -53.96 -2.86 5.69
N TYR A 65 -53.32 -1.76 6.10
CA TYR A 65 -51.90 -1.52 5.84
C TYR A 65 -51.03 -2.55 6.54
N GLU A 66 -51.31 -2.88 7.81
CA GLU A 66 -50.63 -3.95 8.55
C GLU A 66 -50.66 -5.28 7.80
N LYS A 67 -51.84 -5.72 7.31
CA LYS A 67 -52.00 -7.03 6.65
C LYS A 67 -51.40 -7.08 5.25
N THR A 68 -51.51 -6.01 4.46
CA THR A 68 -50.93 -5.97 3.10
C THR A 68 -49.43 -5.71 3.09
N HIS A 69 -48.92 -4.93 4.04
CA HIS A 69 -47.52 -4.52 4.05
C HIS A 69 -46.65 -5.42 4.92
N GLN A 70 -47.22 -6.40 5.65
CA GLN A 70 -46.44 -7.35 6.44
C GLN A 70 -45.37 -8.06 5.60
N HIS A 71 -45.73 -8.58 4.42
CA HIS A 71 -44.76 -9.24 3.53
C HIS A 71 -43.72 -8.28 2.95
N LEU A 72 -44.11 -7.02 2.65
CA LEU A 72 -43.19 -5.98 2.17
C LEU A 72 -42.21 -5.53 3.27
N ILE A 73 -42.66 -5.47 4.52
CA ILE A 73 -41.84 -5.13 5.70
C ILE A 73 -40.85 -6.27 5.97
N GLU A 74 -41.30 -7.52 5.93
CA GLU A 74 -40.43 -8.69 6.11
C GLU A 74 -39.39 -8.82 4.98
N GLU A 75 -39.79 -8.61 3.71
CA GLU A 75 -38.87 -8.66 2.58
C GLU A 75 -37.82 -7.53 2.65
N LYS A 76 -38.26 -6.31 2.98
CA LYS A 76 -37.37 -5.17 3.19
C LYS A 76 -36.41 -5.42 4.35
N ALA A 77 -36.90 -5.97 5.46
CA ALA A 77 -36.07 -6.33 6.60
C ALA A 77 -35.02 -7.40 6.25
N ARG A 78 -35.38 -8.42 5.47
CA ARG A 78 -34.42 -9.42 4.97
C ARG A 78 -33.37 -8.80 4.06
N ARG A 79 -33.78 -7.92 3.15
CA ARG A 79 -32.86 -7.22 2.23
C ARG A 79 -31.89 -6.31 2.97
N ASP A 80 -32.38 -5.56 3.96
CA ASP A 80 -31.57 -4.68 4.78
C ASP A 80 -30.61 -5.47 5.68
N ALA A 81 -31.05 -6.60 6.24
CA ALA A 81 -30.19 -7.50 7.00
C ALA A 81 -29.06 -8.08 6.12
N ALA A 82 -29.39 -8.59 4.92
CA ALA A 82 -28.41 -9.11 3.98
C ALA A 82 -27.40 -8.04 3.52
N LYS A 83 -27.86 -6.80 3.32
CA LYS A 83 -26.99 -5.67 2.98
C LYS A 83 -26.03 -5.34 4.13
N LYS A 84 -26.54 -5.29 5.37
CA LYS A 84 -25.71 -5.04 6.57
C LYS A 84 -24.65 -6.11 6.76
N GLU A 85 -24.98 -7.39 6.58
CA GLU A 85 -24.00 -8.48 6.70
C GLU A 85 -22.92 -8.40 5.62
N ARG A 86 -23.30 -8.12 4.35
CA ARG A 86 -22.31 -7.90 3.28
C ARG A 86 -21.40 -6.71 3.56
N GLU A 87 -21.94 -5.61 4.09
CA GLU A 87 -21.16 -4.44 4.44
C GLU A 87 -20.18 -4.71 5.58
N LYS A 88 -20.59 -5.47 6.60
CA LYS A 88 -19.71 -5.91 7.69
C LYS A 88 -18.55 -6.75 7.16
N LEU A 89 -18.85 -7.78 6.35
CA LEU A 89 -17.84 -8.65 5.75
C LEU A 89 -16.87 -7.87 4.86
N ALA A 90 -17.38 -6.96 4.03
CA ALA A 90 -16.53 -6.10 3.20
C ALA A 90 -15.64 -5.17 4.04
N LYS A 91 -16.16 -4.64 5.15
CA LYS A 91 -15.39 -3.79 6.06
C LYS A 91 -14.32 -4.56 6.81
N GLU A 92 -14.59 -5.80 7.19
CA GLU A 92 -13.64 -6.70 7.83
C GLU A 92 -12.53 -7.11 6.86
N ALA A 93 -12.89 -7.58 5.67
CA ALA A 93 -11.93 -7.90 4.61
C ALA A 93 -11.04 -6.68 4.25
N ALA A 94 -11.63 -5.49 4.14
CA ALA A 94 -10.89 -4.26 3.88
C ALA A 94 -9.96 -3.85 5.04
N ARG A 95 -10.27 -4.24 6.28
CA ARG A 95 -9.38 -4.02 7.44
C ARG A 95 -8.21 -5.00 7.40
N GLU A 96 -8.48 -6.28 7.19
CA GLU A 96 -7.46 -7.33 7.08
C GLU A 96 -6.48 -7.02 5.93
N GLU A 97 -6.99 -6.61 4.78
CA GLU A 97 -6.14 -6.25 3.64
C GLU A 97 -5.23 -5.06 3.96
N LYS A 98 -5.76 -4.03 4.62
CA LYS A 98 -4.95 -2.88 5.06
C LYS A 98 -3.89 -3.28 6.07
N GLU A 99 -4.19 -4.20 6.98
CA GLU A 99 -3.23 -4.71 7.95
C GLU A 99 -2.14 -5.56 7.27
N ALA A 100 -2.53 -6.43 6.34
CA ALA A 100 -1.61 -7.21 5.53
C ALA A 100 -0.68 -6.32 4.69
N GLN A 101 -1.21 -5.27 4.05
CA GLN A 101 -0.40 -4.30 3.31
C GLN A 101 0.56 -3.53 4.22
N LYS A 102 0.11 -3.09 5.40
CA LYS A 102 0.99 -2.45 6.40
C LYS A 102 2.10 -3.38 6.87
N PHE A 103 1.78 -4.65 7.10
CA PHE A 103 2.76 -5.65 7.49
C PHE A 103 3.78 -5.90 6.38
N ARG A 104 3.33 -6.12 5.13
CA ARG A 104 4.21 -6.28 3.97
C ARG A 104 5.16 -5.10 3.81
N ARG A 105 4.66 -3.87 3.91
CA ARG A 105 5.49 -2.66 3.84
C ARG A 105 6.54 -2.60 4.95
N LYS A 106 6.18 -2.98 6.19
CA LYS A 106 7.14 -3.03 7.31
C LYS A 106 8.21 -4.12 7.13
N VAL A 107 7.84 -5.27 6.57
CA VAL A 107 8.77 -6.36 6.25
C VAL A 107 9.73 -5.94 5.16
N GLU A 108 9.22 -5.34 4.08
CA GLU A 108 10.02 -4.82 2.97
C GLU A 108 10.97 -3.71 3.44
N GLU A 109 10.49 -2.76 4.25
CA GLU A 109 11.33 -1.70 4.81
C GLU A 109 12.41 -2.26 5.75
N SER A 110 12.08 -3.28 6.55
CA SER A 110 13.05 -3.98 7.40
C SER A 110 14.09 -4.75 6.59
N LEU A 111 13.66 -5.40 5.50
CA LEU A 111 14.54 -6.14 4.60
C LEU A 111 15.48 -5.18 3.87
N LYS A 112 14.95 -4.08 3.33
CA LYS A 112 15.73 -3.03 2.68
C LYS A 112 16.75 -2.41 3.63
N ARG A 113 16.34 -2.07 4.86
CA ARG A 113 17.28 -1.59 5.90
C ARG A 113 18.31 -2.66 6.28
N GLY A 114 17.93 -3.95 6.25
CA GLY A 114 18.83 -5.07 6.52
C GLY A 114 19.87 -5.26 5.41
N GLU A 115 19.45 -5.19 4.16
CA GLU A 115 20.32 -5.24 2.97
C GLU A 115 21.25 -4.03 2.92
N GLU A 116 20.73 -2.83 3.16
CA GLU A 116 21.55 -1.62 3.30
C GLU A 116 22.59 -1.79 4.42
N ARG A 117 22.23 -2.33 5.59
CA ARG A 117 23.22 -2.60 6.65
C ARG A 117 24.27 -3.63 6.23
N LYS A 118 23.87 -4.68 5.51
CA LYS A 118 24.79 -5.70 5.01
C LYS A 118 25.75 -5.13 3.98
N THR A 119 25.26 -4.37 2.99
CA THR A 119 26.11 -3.73 1.99
C THR A 119 27.03 -2.70 2.62
N ARG A 120 26.53 -1.87 3.56
CA ARG A 120 27.33 -0.94 4.34
C ARG A 120 28.49 -1.63 5.08
N LYS A 121 28.18 -2.68 5.85
CA LYS A 121 29.22 -3.47 6.55
C LYS A 121 30.22 -4.08 5.58
N ALA A 122 29.74 -4.62 4.47
CA ALA A 122 30.56 -5.24 3.45
C ALA A 122 31.50 -4.23 2.75
N TRP A 123 31.07 -2.97 2.59
CA TRP A 123 31.90 -1.88 2.09
C TRP A 123 32.92 -1.40 3.11
N THR A 124 32.54 -1.27 4.38
CA THR A 124 33.47 -0.94 5.47
C THR A 124 34.57 -1.99 5.61
N GLU A 125 34.21 -3.27 5.62
CA GLU A 125 35.19 -4.36 5.71
C GLU A 125 36.15 -4.37 4.51
N ARG A 126 35.65 -4.09 3.30
CA ARG A 126 36.50 -3.93 2.10
C ARG A 126 37.45 -2.74 2.23
N TRP A 127 36.98 -1.61 2.76
CA TRP A 127 37.80 -0.43 3.00
C TRP A 127 38.88 -0.68 4.05
N ASP A 128 38.54 -1.37 5.13
CA ASP A 128 39.48 -1.74 6.19
C ASP A 128 40.53 -2.70 5.64
N ALA A 129 40.12 -3.71 4.86
CA ALA A 129 41.05 -4.63 4.19
C ALA A 129 41.98 -3.89 3.19
N TYR A 130 41.45 -2.93 2.44
CA TYR A 130 42.23 -2.07 1.54
C TYR A 130 43.27 -1.26 2.32
N THR A 131 42.87 -0.63 3.42
CA THR A 131 43.75 0.20 4.26
C THR A 131 44.82 -0.65 4.95
N GLN A 132 44.46 -1.81 5.49
CA GLN A 132 45.41 -2.75 6.09
C GLN A 132 46.43 -3.27 5.08
N LYS A 133 46.00 -3.56 3.84
CA LYS A 133 46.94 -3.91 2.75
C LYS A 133 47.89 -2.76 2.47
N TRP A 134 47.42 -1.51 2.42
CA TRP A 134 48.31 -0.36 2.29
C TRP A 134 49.30 -0.19 3.46
N GLU A 135 48.86 -0.43 4.69
CA GLU A 135 49.75 -0.35 5.86
C GLU A 135 50.81 -1.45 5.87
N THR A 136 50.44 -2.68 5.51
CA THR A 136 51.37 -3.81 5.42
C THR A 136 52.38 -3.59 4.30
N LEU A 137 51.96 -3.04 3.16
CA LEU A 137 52.86 -2.58 2.09
C LEU A 137 53.77 -1.44 2.53
N GLY A 138 53.28 -0.53 3.38
CA GLY A 138 54.07 0.58 3.91
C GLY A 138 55.14 0.14 4.93
N LYS A 139 54.86 -0.91 5.70
CA LYS A 139 55.77 -1.47 6.72
C LYS A 139 56.73 -2.52 6.16
N GLY A 140 56.35 -3.22 5.09
CA GLY A 140 57.18 -4.21 4.39
C GLY A 140 58.26 -3.55 3.55
N GLY A 141 59.47 -3.40 4.10
CA GLY A 141 60.63 -2.81 3.40
C GLY A 141 61.25 -3.67 2.28
N ILE A 142 60.54 -4.67 1.74
CA ILE A 142 61.08 -5.64 0.80
C ILE A 142 60.08 -5.84 -0.34
N LYS A 143 60.50 -5.47 -1.56
CA LYS A 143 59.93 -5.81 -2.89
C LYS A 143 58.45 -6.21 -2.86
N VAL A 144 57.58 -5.21 -3.02
CA VAL A 144 56.14 -5.43 -3.12
C VAL A 144 55.83 -6.21 -4.40
N ALA A 145 55.28 -7.42 -4.26
CA ALA A 145 54.74 -8.14 -5.41
C ALA A 145 53.57 -7.36 -6.01
N ILE A 146 53.48 -7.31 -7.35
CA ILE A 146 52.37 -6.67 -8.08
C ILE A 146 51.00 -7.22 -7.61
N ALA A 147 50.95 -8.50 -7.25
CA ALA A 147 49.75 -9.16 -6.72
C ALA A 147 49.32 -8.64 -5.33
N SER A 148 50.20 -7.96 -4.61
CA SER A 148 49.92 -7.40 -3.29
C SER A 148 49.37 -5.97 -3.35
N ILE A 149 49.36 -5.32 -4.52
CA ILE A 149 48.78 -3.98 -4.68
C ILE A 149 47.25 -4.07 -4.43
N PRO A 150 46.71 -3.32 -3.46
CA PRO A 150 45.28 -3.30 -3.20
C PRO A 150 44.58 -2.42 -4.25
N TRP A 151 43.96 -3.03 -5.25
CA TRP A 151 43.21 -2.31 -6.28
C TRP A 151 41.89 -1.76 -5.69
N PRO A 152 41.52 -0.50 -5.96
CA PRO A 152 40.33 0.14 -5.38
C PRO A 152 39.07 -0.26 -6.16
N VAL A 153 38.76 -1.56 -6.17
CA VAL A 153 37.59 -2.15 -6.83
C VAL A 153 36.94 -3.18 -5.92
N GLU A 154 35.67 -3.53 -6.17
CA GLU A 154 34.92 -4.45 -5.31
C GLU A 154 35.59 -5.82 -5.16
N SER A 155 36.30 -6.29 -6.19
CA SER A 155 37.02 -7.57 -6.20
C SER A 155 38.44 -7.50 -5.61
N GLY A 156 39.00 -6.30 -5.47
CA GLY A 156 40.40 -6.07 -5.11
C GLY A 156 41.43 -6.57 -6.12
N LYS A 157 41.02 -6.88 -7.37
CA LYS A 157 41.88 -7.41 -8.43
C LYS A 157 42.12 -6.38 -9.53
N ARG A 158 43.29 -6.47 -10.17
CA ARG A 158 43.65 -5.64 -11.34
C ARG A 158 42.71 -5.81 -12.53
N ALA A 159 42.21 -7.02 -12.75
CA ALA A 159 41.39 -7.36 -13.91
C ALA A 159 40.03 -6.63 -13.95
N ASP A 160 39.53 -6.22 -12.79
CA ASP A 160 38.22 -5.57 -12.65
C ASP A 160 38.35 -4.06 -12.47
N VAL A 161 39.52 -3.48 -12.78
CA VAL A 161 39.77 -2.04 -12.74
C VAL A 161 39.06 -1.37 -13.92
N ASP A 162 37.87 -0.87 -13.63
CA ASP A 162 37.09 0.00 -14.51
C ASP A 162 36.83 1.35 -13.84
N LEU A 163 36.66 2.40 -14.65
CA LEU A 163 36.39 3.76 -14.20
C LEU A 163 35.23 3.79 -13.18
N LYS A 164 34.12 3.11 -13.52
CA LYS A 164 32.91 3.10 -12.70
C LYS A 164 33.09 2.35 -11.38
N GLU A 165 33.85 1.26 -11.38
CA GLU A 165 34.08 0.46 -10.18
C GLU A 165 35.01 1.19 -9.20
N VAL A 166 36.01 1.92 -9.71
CA VAL A 166 36.89 2.75 -8.89
C VAL A 166 36.13 3.94 -8.29
N GLU A 167 35.30 4.62 -9.09
CA GLU A 167 34.42 5.70 -8.59
C GLU A 167 33.48 5.19 -7.49
N LYS A 168 32.81 4.07 -7.76
CA LYS A 168 31.92 3.40 -6.79
C LYS A 168 32.67 3.01 -5.53
N PHE A 169 33.89 2.47 -5.64
CA PHE A 169 34.70 2.11 -4.47
C PHE A 169 34.95 3.34 -3.58
N PHE A 170 35.41 4.47 -4.12
CA PHE A 170 35.68 5.66 -3.29
C PHE A 170 34.42 6.37 -2.79
N LEU A 171 33.28 6.25 -3.48
CA LEU A 171 32.01 6.79 -3.02
C LEU A 171 31.39 5.98 -1.86
N TYR A 172 31.48 4.64 -1.93
CA TYR A 172 30.80 3.77 -0.97
C TYR A 172 31.69 3.22 0.14
N ALA A 173 32.96 2.94 -0.12
CA ALA A 173 33.87 2.26 0.81
C ALA A 173 34.28 3.11 2.04
N PRO A 174 34.70 4.39 1.90
CA PRO A 174 35.22 5.18 3.03
C PRO A 174 34.16 5.58 4.06
N THR A 175 32.88 5.64 3.67
CA THR A 175 31.80 6.16 4.53
C THR A 175 30.57 5.26 4.55
N ALA A 176 30.73 3.99 4.18
CA ALA A 176 29.63 3.02 4.14
C ALA A 176 28.39 3.59 3.43
N GLY A 177 28.59 4.21 2.25
CA GLY A 177 27.52 4.76 1.42
C GLY A 177 26.85 6.06 1.89
N GLN A 178 27.42 6.82 2.84
CA GLN A 178 26.98 8.20 3.14
C GLN A 178 28.16 9.18 3.22
N PRO A 179 28.91 9.40 2.12
CA PRO A 179 30.06 10.29 2.13
C PRO A 179 29.62 11.74 2.32
N THR A 180 30.17 12.43 3.33
CA THR A 180 30.17 13.90 3.36
C THR A 180 31.25 14.39 2.40
N GLU A 181 30.96 15.41 1.58
CA GLU A 181 31.91 15.97 0.60
C GLU A 181 33.29 16.27 1.23
N ALA A 182 33.32 16.85 2.42
CA ALA A 182 34.56 17.15 3.16
C ALA A 182 35.37 15.91 3.56
N GLN A 183 34.72 14.77 3.81
CA GLN A 183 35.41 13.51 4.15
C GLN A 183 35.93 12.82 2.89
N LEU A 184 35.09 12.76 1.85
CA LEU A 184 35.47 12.23 0.54
C LEU A 184 36.68 12.98 -0.02
N GLY A 185 36.67 14.32 0.07
CA GLY A 185 37.80 15.13 -0.32
C GLY A 185 39.10 14.78 0.43
N LYS A 186 39.06 14.66 1.77
CA LYS A 186 40.27 14.29 2.53
C LYS A 186 40.84 12.94 2.08
N VAL A 187 39.97 11.95 1.85
CA VAL A 187 40.37 10.62 1.37
C VAL A 187 40.98 10.69 -0.03
N LEU A 188 40.29 11.33 -0.99
CA LEU A 188 40.78 11.48 -2.36
C LEU A 188 42.12 12.21 -2.42
N LYS A 189 42.34 13.23 -1.58
CA LYS A 189 43.64 13.92 -1.49
C LYS A 189 44.77 12.99 -1.05
N THR A 190 44.53 12.15 -0.05
CA THR A 190 45.53 11.19 0.43
C THR A 190 45.77 10.10 -0.62
N GLU A 191 44.72 9.57 -1.22
CA GLU A 191 44.80 8.52 -2.23
C GLU A 191 45.45 8.99 -3.54
N ARG A 192 45.25 10.25 -3.95
CA ARG A 192 45.93 10.88 -5.09
C ARG A 192 47.45 10.83 -4.96
N VAL A 193 47.97 11.11 -3.77
CA VAL A 193 49.42 11.05 -3.50
C VAL A 193 49.90 9.60 -3.48
N ARG A 194 49.09 8.66 -2.96
CA ARG A 194 49.42 7.23 -2.91
C ARG A 194 49.48 6.60 -4.31
N TRP A 195 48.51 6.91 -5.16
CA TRP A 195 48.37 6.37 -6.52
C TRP A 195 49.16 7.11 -7.59
N HIS A 196 49.96 8.11 -7.22
CA HIS A 196 50.82 8.80 -8.17
C HIS A 196 51.80 7.80 -8.82
N PRO A 197 51.90 7.72 -10.16
CA PRO A 197 52.72 6.71 -10.85
C PRO A 197 54.17 6.64 -10.34
N ASP A 198 54.81 7.81 -10.13
CA ASP A 198 56.16 7.89 -9.54
C ASP A 198 56.25 7.31 -8.12
N LYS A 199 55.22 7.53 -7.27
CA LYS A 199 55.21 6.99 -5.90
C LYS A 199 55.01 5.49 -5.88
N ILE A 200 54.14 4.97 -6.74
CA ILE A 200 53.93 3.53 -6.90
C ILE A 200 55.20 2.86 -7.45
N GLN A 201 55.85 3.48 -8.45
CA GLN A 201 57.10 2.99 -9.03
C GLN A 201 58.24 2.94 -7.99
N GLN A 202 58.38 4.00 -7.17
CA GLN A 202 59.32 4.03 -6.04
C GLN A 202 59.04 2.91 -5.03
N LYS A 203 57.76 2.61 -4.74
CA LYS A 203 57.35 1.55 -3.80
C LYS A 203 57.55 0.13 -4.34
N LEU A 204 57.46 -0.05 -5.66
CA LEU A 204 57.73 -1.32 -6.33
C LEU A 204 59.24 -1.61 -6.52
N GLY A 205 60.11 -0.70 -6.04
CA GLY A 205 61.54 -0.95 -5.91
C GLY A 205 62.28 -1.10 -7.24
N GLY A 206 61.77 -0.48 -8.31
CA GLY A 206 62.43 -0.47 -9.62
C GLY A 206 62.54 -1.84 -10.31
N GLN A 207 61.74 -2.84 -9.90
CA GLN A 207 61.52 -4.03 -10.75
C GLN A 207 60.90 -3.60 -12.09
N ASP A 208 61.08 -4.40 -13.14
CA ASP A 208 60.35 -4.28 -14.40
C ASP A 208 58.84 -4.39 -14.12
N VAL A 209 58.24 -3.26 -13.73
CA VAL A 209 56.81 -3.15 -13.57
C VAL A 209 56.24 -3.33 -14.96
N SER A 210 55.47 -4.39 -15.15
CA SER A 210 54.75 -4.64 -16.39
C SER A 210 54.05 -3.34 -16.82
N GLU A 211 54.25 -2.95 -18.08
CA GLU A 211 53.66 -1.73 -18.65
C GLU A 211 52.15 -1.67 -18.40
N GLU A 212 51.50 -2.82 -18.45
CA GLU A 212 50.07 -2.94 -18.20
C GLU A 212 49.67 -2.61 -16.74
N VAL A 213 50.55 -2.84 -15.76
CA VAL A 213 50.33 -2.47 -14.35
C VAL A 213 50.45 -0.96 -14.20
N MET A 214 51.43 -0.35 -14.85
CA MET A 214 51.57 1.10 -14.86
C MET A 214 50.39 1.79 -15.55
N GLN A 215 49.85 1.20 -16.63
CA GLN A 215 48.63 1.68 -17.27
C GLN A 215 47.43 1.61 -16.31
N ALA A 216 47.26 0.51 -15.58
CA ALA A 216 46.17 0.37 -14.60
C ALA A 216 46.33 1.34 -13.42
N VAL A 217 47.55 1.54 -12.91
CA VAL A 217 47.85 2.55 -11.87
C VAL A 217 47.51 3.96 -12.37
N THR A 218 47.89 4.28 -13.61
CA THR A 218 47.62 5.58 -14.23
C THR A 218 46.12 5.78 -14.44
N ALA A 219 45.39 4.74 -14.85
CA ALA A 219 43.93 4.79 -14.97
C ALA A 219 43.29 5.11 -13.62
N VAL A 220 43.66 4.39 -12.54
CA VAL A 220 43.17 4.67 -11.17
C VAL A 220 43.50 6.12 -10.75
N PHE A 221 44.72 6.59 -11.02
CA PHE A 221 45.11 7.97 -10.72
C PHE A 221 44.24 9.00 -11.45
N GLN A 222 43.98 8.80 -12.74
CA GLN A 222 43.12 9.69 -13.54
C GLN A 222 41.69 9.73 -12.99
N VAL A 223 41.14 8.58 -12.55
CA VAL A 223 39.83 8.53 -11.89
C VAL A 223 39.83 9.38 -10.62
N ILE A 224 40.82 9.17 -9.75
CA ILE A 224 40.93 9.90 -8.48
C ILE A 224 41.11 11.40 -8.72
N ASP A 225 41.93 11.80 -9.69
CA ASP A 225 42.18 13.20 -10.03
C ASP A 225 40.92 13.88 -10.60
N ARG A 226 40.16 13.17 -11.44
CA ARG A 226 38.86 13.63 -11.93
C ARG A 226 37.85 13.80 -10.78
N MET A 227 37.67 12.80 -9.93
CA MET A 227 36.76 12.87 -8.78
C MET A 227 37.13 14.00 -7.82
N TRP A 228 38.43 14.23 -7.63
CA TRP A 228 38.94 15.34 -6.82
C TRP A 228 38.66 16.70 -7.47
N GLY A 229 38.78 16.78 -8.81
CA GLY A 229 38.43 17.98 -9.58
C GLY A 229 36.95 18.32 -9.55
N GLU A 230 36.06 17.32 -9.59
CA GLU A 230 34.60 17.50 -9.50
C GLU A 230 34.14 17.96 -8.11
N LEU A 231 34.93 17.72 -7.06
CA LEU A 231 34.61 18.06 -5.67
C LEU A 231 35.14 19.43 -5.21
N ARG A 232 35.91 20.13 -6.07
CA ARG A 232 36.56 21.42 -5.78
C ARG A 232 35.85 22.58 -6.46
#